data_AF-A0A9D1XZW2-F1
#
_entry.id   AF-A0A9D1XZW2-F1
#
_cell.length_a   1.000
_cell.length_b   1.000
_cell.length_c   1.000
_cell.angle_alpha   90.00
_cell.angle_beta   90.00
_cell.angle_gamma   90.00
#
_symmetry.space_group_name_H-M   'P 1'
#
loop_
_entity.id
_entity.type
_entity.pdbx_description
1 polymer ?
#
loop_
_entity_poly.entity_id
_entity_poly.type
_entity_poly.pdbx_seq_one_letter_code
_entity_poly.pdbx_strand_id
1 'polypeptide(L)'
;MKKRFPVIIAFVFGALPFLIGCIQNWYMFTYVDSVLPYGFISLAVLCLWGCIAFLLNDRSHSTKAIVISLNLIASLDLLLLGIQELFLHAYWMNCVGSWSQFFYLPMLKLGFSLTNWSHSVFTAYVTCFALMVAVSFIGCKLKENFQK
;
A
#
# COMPACT_ATOMS: atom_id res chain seq x y z
N MET A 1 12.05 -27.26 0.98
CA MET A 1 12.26 -25.91 0.37
C MET A 1 11.02 -25.28 -0.28
N LYS A 2 9.97 -26.02 -0.69
CA LYS A 2 8.75 -25.46 -1.32
C LYS A 2 7.87 -24.55 -0.41
N LYS A 3 8.07 -24.52 0.91
CA LYS A 3 7.17 -23.87 1.89
C LYS A 3 7.36 -22.34 2.10
N ARG A 4 8.37 -21.69 1.52
CA ARG A 4 8.64 -20.24 1.75
C ARG A 4 8.41 -19.33 0.54
N PHE A 5 8.19 -19.91 -0.64
CA PHE A 5 8.03 -19.16 -1.89
C PHE A 5 6.92 -18.09 -1.85
N PRO A 6 5.67 -18.39 -1.43
CA PRO A 6 4.60 -17.39 -1.49
C PRO A 6 4.80 -16.23 -0.52
N VAL A 7 5.50 -16.47 0.59
CA VAL A 7 5.85 -15.42 1.58
C VAL A 7 6.90 -14.47 1.01
N ILE A 8 7.92 -15.01 0.33
CA ILE A 8 8.94 -14.19 -0.35
C ILE A 8 8.31 -13.43 -1.50
N ILE A 9 7.44 -14.08 -2.28
CA ILE A 9 6.71 -13.44 -3.37
C ILE A 9 5.82 -12.31 -2.83
N ALA A 10 5.10 -12.54 -1.73
CA ALA A 10 4.30 -11.51 -1.06
C ALA A 10 5.17 -10.30 -0.66
N PHE A 11 6.35 -10.54 -0.10
CA PHE A 11 7.28 -9.46 0.24
C PHE A 11 7.73 -8.66 -0.98
N VAL A 12 8.06 -9.32 -2.10
CA VAL A 12 8.45 -8.64 -3.34
C VAL A 12 7.29 -7.82 -3.91
N PHE A 13 6.08 -8.38 -3.95
CA PHE A 13 4.87 -7.63 -4.32
C PHE A 13 4.55 -6.50 -3.35
N GLY A 14 5.03 -6.58 -2.10
CA GLY A 14 4.98 -5.51 -1.11
C GLY A 14 5.58 -4.19 -1.58
N ALA A 15 6.54 -4.23 -2.52
CA ALA A 15 7.19 -3.05 -3.07
C ALA A 15 6.45 -2.45 -4.28
N LEU A 16 5.43 -3.13 -4.81
CA LEU A 16 4.70 -2.71 -6.01
C LEU A 16 4.12 -1.28 -5.93
N PRO A 17 3.62 -0.79 -4.78
CA PRO A 17 3.12 0.59 -4.68
C PRO A 17 4.18 1.66 -4.96
N PHE A 18 5.48 1.40 -4.72
CA PHE A 18 6.55 2.32 -5.13
C PHE A 18 6.56 2.51 -6.65
N LEU A 19 6.44 1.44 -7.42
CA LEU A 19 6.43 1.52 -8.88
C LEU A 19 5.21 2.29 -9.37
N ILE A 20 4.02 1.96 -8.87
CA ILE A 20 2.78 2.67 -9.24
C ILE A 20 2.88 4.16 -8.86
N GLY A 21 3.35 4.45 -7.65
CA GLY A 21 3.56 5.81 -7.16
C GLY A 21 4.52 6.61 -8.02
N CYS A 22 5.65 6.03 -8.43
CA CYS A 22 6.59 6.65 -9.34
C CYS A 22 5.95 6.97 -10.71
N ILE A 23 5.19 6.03 -11.27
CA ILE A 23 4.46 6.23 -12.54
C ILE A 23 3.43 7.35 -12.39
N GLN A 24 2.66 7.34 -11.31
CA GLN A 24 1.67 8.37 -11.03
C GLN A 24 2.32 9.75 -10.86
N ASN A 25 3.40 9.83 -10.09
CA ASN A 25 4.16 11.07 -9.91
C ASN A 25 4.71 11.59 -11.24
N TRP A 26 5.31 10.72 -12.06
CA TRP A 26 5.80 11.08 -13.38
C TRP A 26 4.67 11.61 -14.29
N TYR A 27 3.50 10.97 -14.25
CA TYR A 27 2.33 11.42 -15.01
C TYR A 27 1.85 12.80 -14.55
N MET A 28 1.79 13.05 -13.23
CA MET A 28 1.41 14.33 -12.66
C MET A 28 2.34 15.47 -13.13
N PHE A 29 3.64 15.21 -13.26
CA PHE A 29 4.59 16.19 -13.79
C PHE A 29 4.51 16.37 -15.31
N THR A 30 4.22 15.31 -16.04
CA THR A 30 4.18 15.34 -17.52
C THR A 30 2.89 16.00 -18.03
N TYR A 31 1.77 15.77 -17.34
CA TYR A 31 0.45 16.21 -17.76
C TYR A 31 -0.22 17.03 -16.65
N VAL A 32 0.34 18.21 -16.37
CA VAL A 32 -0.08 19.08 -15.26
C VAL A 32 -1.57 19.46 -15.34
N ASP A 33 -2.11 19.61 -16.55
CA ASP A 33 -3.53 19.97 -16.77
C ASP A 33 -4.49 18.77 -16.77
N SER A 34 -3.97 17.54 -16.64
CA SER A 34 -4.80 16.34 -16.69
C SER A 34 -5.34 15.97 -15.31
N VAL A 35 -6.67 15.98 -15.19
CA VAL A 35 -7.36 15.50 -14.00
C VAL A 35 -7.46 13.97 -14.06
N LEU A 36 -6.47 13.29 -13.48
CA LEU A 36 -6.57 11.84 -13.33
C LEU A 36 -7.70 11.46 -12.35
N PRO A 37 -8.41 10.35 -12.61
CA PRO A 37 -9.44 9.84 -11.71
C PRO A 37 -8.80 9.13 -10.48
N TYR A 38 -8.10 9.87 -9.63
CA TYR A 38 -7.30 9.33 -8.52
C TYR A 38 -8.10 8.42 -7.57
N GLY A 39 -9.40 8.68 -7.37
CA GLY A 39 -10.25 7.81 -6.55
C GLY A 39 -10.42 6.41 -7.15
N PHE A 40 -10.61 6.32 -8.47
CA PHE A 40 -10.69 5.04 -9.17
C PHE A 40 -9.34 4.32 -9.19
N ILE A 41 -8.24 5.06 -9.34
CA ILE A 41 -6.88 4.51 -9.23
C ILE A 41 -6.68 3.88 -7.84
N SER A 42 -7.02 4.60 -6.77
CA SER A 42 -6.91 4.08 -5.40
C SER A 42 -7.74 2.82 -5.17
N LEU A 43 -8.98 2.78 -5.68
CA LEU A 43 -9.82 1.58 -5.59
C LEU A 43 -9.22 0.41 -6.37
N ALA A 44 -8.75 0.65 -7.60
CA ALA A 44 -8.14 -0.39 -8.43
C ALA A 44 -6.89 -0.97 -7.77
N VAL A 45 -6.05 -0.13 -7.16
CA VAL A 45 -4.85 -0.58 -6.44
C VAL A 45 -5.21 -1.38 -5.19
N LEU A 46 -6.23 -0.98 -4.41
CA LEU A 46 -6.70 -1.76 -3.27
C LEU A 46 -7.31 -3.11 -3.69
N CYS A 47 -8.08 -3.14 -4.78
CA CYS A 47 -8.59 -4.38 -5.36
C CYS A 47 -7.45 -5.30 -5.78
N LEU A 48 -6.45 -4.77 -6.49
CA LEU A 48 -5.25 -5.51 -6.87
C LEU A 48 -4.54 -6.06 -5.63
N TRP A 49 -4.42 -5.28 -4.56
CA TRP A 49 -3.81 -5.69 -3.30
C TRP A 49 -4.52 -6.90 -2.66
N GLY A 50 -5.85 -6.84 -2.58
CA GLY A 50 -6.67 -7.96 -2.13
C GLY A 50 -6.55 -9.20 -3.04
N CYS A 51 -6.51 -9.00 -4.36
CA CYS A 51 -6.31 -10.07 -5.34
C CYS A 51 -4.96 -10.76 -5.18
N ILE A 52 -3.87 -10.00 -4.99
CA ILE A 52 -2.53 -10.57 -4.73
C ILE A 52 -2.57 -11.43 -3.47
N ALA A 53 -3.15 -10.92 -2.38
CA ALA A 53 -3.28 -11.68 -1.14
C ALA A 53 -4.13 -12.96 -1.32
N PHE A 54 -5.24 -12.87 -2.06
CA PHE A 54 -6.08 -14.02 -2.41
C PHE A 54 -5.32 -15.09 -3.21
N LEU A 55 -4.52 -14.69 -4.19
CA LEU A 55 -3.78 -15.62 -5.05
C LEU A 55 -2.61 -16.29 -4.30
N LEU A 56 -1.97 -15.58 -3.38
CA LEU A 56 -0.81 -16.08 -2.63
C LEU A 56 -1.19 -16.94 -1.40
N ASN A 57 -2.43 -16.85 -0.93
CA ASN A 57 -2.88 -17.57 0.26
C ASN A 57 -3.36 -18.99 -0.02
N ASP A 58 -2.44 -19.94 -0.21
CA ASP A 58 -2.79 -21.36 -0.38
C ASP A 58 -2.97 -22.11 0.95
N ARG A 59 -3.71 -23.24 0.93
CA ARG A 59 -4.00 -24.14 2.08
C ARG A 59 -2.78 -24.50 2.95
N SER A 60 -1.56 -24.41 2.41
CA SER A 60 -0.33 -24.76 3.12
C SER A 60 0.23 -23.63 4.00
N HIS A 61 -0.33 -22.41 3.94
CA HIS A 61 0.27 -21.24 4.56
C HIS A 61 -0.65 -20.57 5.58
N SER A 62 -0.03 -19.93 6.57
CA SER A 62 -0.74 -19.11 7.54
C SER A 62 -1.12 -17.79 6.88
N THR A 63 -2.40 -17.46 6.84
CA THR A 63 -2.92 -16.13 6.42
C THR A 63 -2.13 -14.98 7.04
N LYS A 64 -1.73 -15.12 8.31
CA LYS A 64 -0.92 -14.11 9.01
C LYS A 64 0.42 -13.86 8.31
N ALA A 65 1.09 -14.90 7.82
CA ALA A 65 2.39 -14.78 7.18
C ALA A 65 2.29 -14.00 5.86
N ILE A 66 1.26 -14.27 5.03
CA ILE A 66 1.04 -13.55 3.76
C ILE A 66 0.72 -12.08 4.04
N VAL A 67 -0.22 -11.81 4.95
CA VAL A 67 -0.61 -10.43 5.30
C VAL A 67 0.57 -9.63 5.85
N ILE A 68 1.34 -10.20 6.77
CA ILE A 68 2.52 -9.52 7.35
C ILE A 68 3.55 -9.27 6.26
N SER A 69 3.91 -10.28 5.47
CA SER A 69 4.95 -10.13 4.45
C SER A 69 4.57 -9.15 3.34
N LEU A 70 3.31 -9.16 2.90
CA LEU A 70 2.82 -8.23 1.88
C LEU A 70 2.82 -6.77 2.36
N ASN A 71 2.45 -6.54 3.63
CA ASN A 71 2.33 -5.18 4.18
C ASN A 71 3.59 -4.72 4.96
N LEU A 72 4.65 -5.53 5.02
CA LEU A 72 5.86 -5.20 5.78
C LEU A 72 6.52 -3.92 5.25
N ILE A 73 6.65 -3.81 3.92
CA ILE A 73 7.23 -2.62 3.28
C ILE A 73 6.34 -1.40 3.53
N ALA A 74 5.02 -1.54 3.40
CA ALA A 74 4.07 -0.47 3.72
C ALA A 74 4.21 0.02 5.18
N SER A 75 4.42 -0.90 6.13
CA SER A 75 4.62 -0.55 7.53
C SER A 75 5.94 0.20 7.77
N LEU A 76 7.02 -0.20 7.10
CA LEU A 76 8.31 0.49 7.19
C LEU A 76 8.20 1.89 6.58
N ASP A 77 7.52 2.00 5.45
CA ASP A 77 7.29 3.27 4.77
C ASP A 77 6.46 4.24 5.61
N LEU A 78 5.39 3.74 6.24
CA LEU A 78 4.56 4.52 7.17
C LEU A 78 5.37 5.04 8.36
N LEU A 79 6.31 4.24 8.88
CA LEU A 79 7.21 4.68 9.95
C LEU A 79 8.12 5.83 9.49
N LEU A 80 8.68 5.74 8.29
CA LEU A 80 9.51 6.80 7.71
C LEU A 80 8.72 8.08 7.48
N LEU A 81 7.48 7.97 6.98
CA LEU A 81 6.58 9.12 6.85
C LEU A 81 6.20 9.70 8.21
N GLY A 82 5.99 8.86 9.23
CA GLY A 82 5.73 9.31 10.59
C GLY A 82 6.91 10.10 11.18
N ILE A 83 8.15 9.65 10.95
CA ILE A 83 9.36 10.39 11.34
C ILE A 83 9.39 11.76 10.65
N GLN A 84 9.13 11.79 9.34
CA GLN A 84 9.17 13.03 8.55
C GLN A 84 8.06 14.01 8.94
N GLU A 85 6.81 13.56 9.07
CA GLU A 85 5.67 14.45 9.34
C GLU A 85 5.50 14.81 10.82
N LEU A 86 5.65 13.84 11.73
CA LEU A 86 5.32 14.05 13.14
C LEU A 86 6.50 14.59 13.95
N PHE A 87 7.73 14.20 13.60
CA PHE A 87 8.92 14.59 14.37
C PHE A 87 9.72 15.70 13.71
N LEU A 88 9.94 15.60 12.39
CA LEU A 88 10.74 16.59 11.66
C LEU A 88 9.90 17.75 11.11
N HIS A 89 8.59 17.56 10.95
CA HIS A 89 7.69 18.49 10.25
C HIS A 89 8.20 18.89 8.86
N ALA A 90 8.99 18.02 8.24
CA ALA A 90 9.66 18.25 6.97
C ALA A 90 9.99 16.92 6.29
N TYR A 91 9.85 16.90 4.96
CA TYR A 91 10.26 15.77 4.14
C TYR A 91 11.75 15.82 3.85
N TRP A 92 12.38 14.65 3.75
CA TRP A 92 13.80 14.58 3.38
C TRP A 92 14.00 14.90 1.90
N MET A 93 14.96 15.78 1.61
CA MET A 93 15.36 16.18 0.26
C MET A 93 16.33 15.17 -0.37
N ASN A 94 16.09 13.88 -0.17
CA ASN A 94 16.89 12.79 -0.73
C ASN A 94 15.98 11.72 -1.34
N CYS A 95 16.57 10.71 -1.98
CA CYS A 95 15.83 9.64 -2.65
C CYS A 95 14.91 8.88 -1.68
N VAL A 96 15.34 8.68 -0.43
CA VAL A 96 14.57 7.95 0.58
C VAL A 96 13.30 8.73 0.95
N GLY A 97 13.41 10.04 1.21
CA GLY A 97 12.26 10.89 1.49
C GLY A 97 11.29 10.95 0.31
N SER A 98 11.82 11.07 -0.90
CA SER A 98 10.99 11.10 -2.12
C SER A 98 10.24 9.78 -2.32
N TRP A 99 10.93 8.64 -2.20
CA TRP A 99 10.30 7.32 -2.37
C TRP A 99 9.23 7.05 -1.33
N SER A 100 9.46 7.47 -0.07
CA SER A 100 8.44 7.29 0.97
C SER A 100 7.13 8.01 0.65
N GLN A 101 7.20 9.17 0.01
CA GLN A 101 6.00 9.90 -0.41
C GLN A 101 5.30 9.22 -1.59
N PHE A 102 6.04 8.51 -2.45
CA PHE A 102 5.46 7.84 -3.61
C PHE A 102 4.71 6.56 -3.25
N PHE A 103 5.10 5.85 -2.19
CA PHE A 103 4.48 4.56 -1.84
C PHE A 103 2.96 4.63 -1.68
N TYR A 104 2.48 5.61 -0.90
CA TYR A 104 1.06 5.77 -0.62
C TYR A 104 0.32 6.65 -1.62
N LEU A 105 1.04 7.39 -2.47
CA LEU A 105 0.48 8.27 -3.50
C LEU A 105 -0.70 7.67 -4.31
N PRO A 106 -0.66 6.40 -4.78
CA PRO A 106 -1.77 5.83 -5.53
C PRO A 106 -3.04 5.60 -4.71
N MET A 107 -2.94 5.50 -3.39
CA MET A 107 -4.06 5.24 -2.48
C MET A 107 -4.51 6.49 -1.73
N LEU A 108 -3.68 7.53 -1.76
CA LEU A 108 -3.78 8.70 -0.89
C LEU A 108 -5.12 9.43 -1.03
N LYS A 109 -5.72 9.42 -2.23
CA LYS A 109 -7.04 10.03 -2.46
C LYS A 109 -8.13 9.38 -1.59
N LEU A 110 -8.13 8.06 -1.44
CA LEU A 110 -9.06 7.37 -0.53
C LEU A 110 -8.73 7.64 0.93
N GLY A 111 -7.43 7.67 1.28
CA GLY A 111 -6.97 8.07 2.60
C GLY A 111 -7.59 9.42 3.01
N PHE A 112 -7.36 10.46 2.21
CA PHE A 112 -7.92 11.78 2.45
C PHE A 112 -9.45 11.82 2.45
N SER A 113 -10.10 11.04 1.58
CA SER A 113 -11.56 10.99 1.55
C SER A 113 -12.16 10.45 2.85
N LEU A 114 -11.48 9.49 3.50
CA LEU A 114 -11.92 8.86 4.75
C LEU A 114 -11.44 9.62 6.00
N THR A 115 -10.41 10.45 5.85
CA THR A 115 -9.84 11.27 6.92
C THR A 115 -10.05 12.76 6.69
N ASN A 116 -11.13 13.15 6.02
CA ASN A 116 -11.45 14.55 5.72
C ASN A 116 -11.58 15.43 6.99
N TRP A 117 -11.84 14.82 8.14
CA TRP A 117 -11.89 15.44 9.46
C TRP A 117 -10.50 15.66 10.08
N SER A 118 -9.50 14.91 9.65
CA SER A 118 -8.13 15.03 10.15
C SER A 118 -7.36 15.95 9.22
N HIS A 119 -7.04 17.16 9.69
CA HIS A 119 -6.22 18.12 8.95
C HIS A 119 -4.74 17.68 8.81
N SER A 120 -4.44 16.39 8.99
CA SER A 120 -3.10 15.80 8.96
C SER A 120 -2.97 14.79 7.82
N VAL A 121 -1.93 14.99 6.99
CA VAL A 121 -1.57 14.08 5.89
C VAL A 121 -1.18 12.69 6.44
N PHE A 122 -0.46 12.65 7.55
CA PHE A 122 -0.12 11.40 8.23
C PHE A 122 -1.32 10.53 8.56
N THR A 123 -2.45 11.15 8.94
CA THR A 123 -3.68 10.39 9.22
C THR A 123 -4.20 9.70 7.96
N ALA A 124 -4.10 10.35 6.80
CA ALA A 124 -4.45 9.74 5.52
C ALA A 124 -3.51 8.56 5.19
N TYR A 125 -2.21 8.66 5.48
CA TYR A 125 -1.27 7.54 5.32
C TYR A 125 -1.61 6.35 6.22
N VAL A 126 -1.93 6.59 7.49
CA VAL A 126 -2.38 5.55 8.43
C VAL A 126 -3.63 4.85 7.91
N THR A 127 -4.60 5.62 7.37
CA THR A 127 -5.80 5.04 6.78
C THR A 127 -5.51 4.22 5.53
N CYS A 128 -4.61 4.67 4.65
CA CYS A 128 -4.18 3.88 3.50
C CYS A 128 -3.57 2.54 3.95
N PHE A 129 -2.66 2.56 4.92
CA PHE A 129 -2.08 1.34 5.48
C PHE A 129 -3.14 0.40 6.08
N ALA A 130 -4.07 0.94 6.86
CA ALA A 130 -5.16 0.16 7.44
C ALA A 130 -6.03 -0.50 6.36
N LEU A 131 -6.35 0.22 5.27
CA LEU A 131 -7.08 -0.35 4.13
C LEU A 131 -6.30 -1.47 3.44
N MET A 132 -4.99 -1.29 3.21
CA MET A 132 -4.13 -2.33 2.63
C MET A 132 -4.13 -3.61 3.47
N VAL A 133 -3.95 -3.47 4.78
CA VAL A 133 -4.01 -4.60 5.71
C VAL A 133 -5.41 -5.26 5.67
N ALA A 134 -6.47 -4.47 5.69
CA ALA A 134 -7.84 -4.99 5.65
C ALA A 134 -8.12 -5.77 4.36
N VAL A 135 -7.84 -5.22 3.18
CA VAL A 135 -8.10 -5.90 1.90
C VAL A 135 -7.22 -7.13 1.71
N SER A 136 -5.97 -7.10 2.19
CA SER A 136 -5.11 -8.29 2.15
C SER A 136 -5.63 -9.41 3.06
N PHE A 137 -6.11 -9.08 4.27
CA PHE A 137 -6.75 -10.04 5.15
C PHE A 137 -8.05 -10.61 4.55
N ILE A 138 -8.90 -9.76 3.98
CA ILE A 138 -10.14 -10.17 3.29
C ILE A 138 -9.80 -11.10 2.12
N GLY A 139 -8.82 -10.76 1.29
CA GLY A 139 -8.36 -11.60 0.17
C GLY A 139 -7.93 -12.99 0.64
N CYS A 140 -7.10 -13.06 1.68
CA CYS A 140 -6.70 -14.34 2.27
C CYS A 140 -7.91 -15.14 2.79
N LYS A 141 -8.82 -14.49 3.53
CA LYS A 141 -10.01 -15.14 4.11
C LYS A 141 -11.00 -15.65 3.07
N LEU A 142 -11.19 -14.90 1.98
CA LEU A 142 -11.99 -15.36 0.86
C LEU A 142 -11.40 -16.65 0.28
N LYS A 143 -10.09 -16.68 0.03
CA LYS A 143 -9.41 -17.88 -0.48
C LYS A 143 -9.56 -19.09 0.43
N GLU A 144 -9.40 -18.91 1.75
CA GLU A 144 -9.63 -19.98 2.74
C GLU A 144 -11.05 -20.55 2.64
N ASN A 145 -12.07 -19.70 2.43
CA ASN A 145 -13.46 -20.15 2.31
C ASN A 145 -13.72 -20.92 1.00
N PHE A 146 -13.11 -20.53 -0.12
CA PHE A 146 -13.19 -21.29 -1.38
C PHE A 146 -12.43 -22.62 -1.33
N GLN A 147 -11.53 -22.76 -0.36
CA GLN A 147 -10.73 -23.96 -0.14
C GLN A 147 -11.28 -24.83 1.00
N LYS A 148 -12.43 -24.52 1.60
CA LYS A 148 -13.14 -25.44 2.50
C LYS A 148 -14.00 -26.39 1.67
#